data_AF-A0A8T1VZU5-F1
#
_entry.id   AF-A0A8T1VZU5-F1
#
_cell.length_a   1.000
_cell.length_b   1.000
_cell.length_c   1.000
_cell.angle_alpha   90.00
_cell.angle_beta   90.00
_cell.angle_gamma   90.00
#
_symmetry.space_group_name_H-M   'P 1'
#
loop_
_entity.id
_entity.type
_entity.pdbx_description
1 polymer ?
#
loop_
_entity_poly.entity_id
_entity_poly.type
_entity_poly.pdbx_seq_one_letter_code
_entity_poly.pdbx_strand_id
1 'polypeptide(L)' 'MRVFAAVAAAVLALAASTASAKCDPSKWKPPVDGKYNTTSRIDPKKLNVHLIAHSHDDP' A
#
# COMPACT_ATOMS: atom_id res chain seq x y z
N MET A 1 -19.11 -32.81 8.25
CA MET A 1 -18.41 -31.73 9.01
C MET A 1 -17.30 -31.04 8.22
N ARG A 2 -16.56 -31.72 7.32
CA ARG A 2 -15.43 -31.12 6.57
C ARG A 2 -15.79 -30.07 5.50
N VAL A 3 -16.99 -30.16 4.93
CA VAL A 3 -17.45 -29.23 3.88
C VAL A 3 -17.74 -27.83 4.44
N PHE A 4 -18.27 -27.73 5.66
CA PHE A 4 -18.57 -26.46 6.31
C PHE A 4 -17.31 -25.65 6.66
N ALA A 5 -16.21 -26.33 6.99
CA ALA A 5 -14.92 -25.68 7.27
C ALA A 5 -14.29 -25.07 6.01
N ALA A 6 -14.41 -25.76 4.86
CA ALA A 6 -13.91 -25.25 3.58
C ALA A 6 -14.68 -24.01 3.10
N VAL A 7 -16.00 -24.00 3.30
CA VAL A 7 -16.83 -22.82 2.96
C VAL A 7 -16.50 -21.64 3.88
N ALA A 8 -16.32 -21.87 5.18
CA ALA A 8 -15.93 -20.81 6.12
C ALA A 8 -14.56 -20.19 5.79
N ALA A 9 -13.58 -21.01 5.38
CA ALA A 9 -12.26 -20.54 4.96
C ALA A 9 -12.32 -19.71 3.66
N ALA A 10 -13.17 -20.09 2.70
CA ALA A 10 -13.36 -19.35 1.46
C ALA A 10 -14.03 -17.98 1.70
N VAL A 11 -14.97 -17.88 2.63
CA VAL A 11 -15.64 -16.62 3.00
C VAL A 11 -14.67 -15.67 3.72
N LEU A 12 -13.77 -16.20 4.56
CA LEU A 12 -12.74 -15.40 5.24
C LEU A 12 -11.70 -14.85 4.25
N ALA A 13 -11.30 -15.66 3.25
CA ALA A 13 -10.35 -15.24 2.21
C ALA A 13 -10.91 -14.12 1.31
N LEU A 14 -12.23 -14.11 1.07
CA LEU A 14 -12.89 -13.07 0.28
C LEU A 14 -13.05 -11.74 1.03
N ALA A 15 -13.06 -11.75 2.36
CA ALA A 15 -13.13 -10.52 3.17
C ALA A 15 -11.79 -9.76 3.21
N ALA A 16 -10.66 -10.49 3.11
CA ALA A 16 -9.31 -9.92 3.17
C ALA A 16 -8.90 -9.11 1.91
N SER A 17 -9.63 -9.24 0.80
CA SER A 17 -9.31 -8.57 -0.48
C SER A 17 -9.90 -7.17 -0.63
N THR A 18 -10.64 -6.66 0.36
CA THR A 18 -11.35 -5.38 0.25
C THR A 18 -10.48 -4.15 0.56
N ALA A 19 -9.25 -4.31 1.04
CA ALA A 19 -8.34 -3.18 1.31
C ALA A 19 -7.92 -2.41 0.04
N SER A 20 -8.06 -2.99 -1.15
CA SER A 20 -7.77 -2.34 -2.43
C SER A 20 -8.93 -1.47 -2.96
N ALA A 21 -10.16 -1.68 -2.47
CA ALA A 21 -11.37 -1.08 -3.06
C ALA A 21 -11.51 0.45 -2.86
N LYS A 22 -10.59 1.09 -2.13
CA LYS A 22 -10.64 2.54 -1.84
C LYS A 22 -9.59 3.36 -2.58
N CYS A 23 -8.70 2.72 -3.34
CA CYS A 23 -7.73 3.39 -4.18
C CYS A 23 -8.38 3.68 -5.54
N ASP A 24 -8.74 4.95 -5.79
CA ASP A 24 -9.20 5.44 -7.09
C ASP A 24 -8.05 6.23 -7.74
N PRO A 25 -7.31 5.64 -8.71
CA PRO A 25 -6.17 6.30 -9.35
C PRO A 25 -6.55 7.54 -10.16
N SER A 26 -7.82 7.68 -10.57
CA SER A 26 -8.29 8.87 -11.31
C SER A 26 -8.26 10.15 -10.46
N LYS A 27 -8.20 10.00 -9.13
CA LYS A 27 -8.06 11.12 -8.18
C LYS A 27 -6.62 11.58 -7.97
N TRP A 28 -5.65 10.88 -8.54
CA TRP A 28 -4.25 11.27 -8.40
C TRP A 28 -3.99 12.49 -9.29
N LYS A 29 -3.78 13.63 -8.65
CA LYS A 29 -3.31 14.86 -9.30
C LYS A 29 -1.87 15.11 -8.89
N PRO A 30 -0.88 14.75 -9.73
CA PRO A 30 0.49 15.15 -9.46
C PRO A 30 0.59 16.69 -9.43
N PRO A 31 1.55 17.24 -8.67
CA PRO A 31 1.73 18.67 -8.56
C PRO A 31 2.04 19.28 -9.94
N VAL A 32 1.29 20.33 -10.31
CA VAL A 32 1.43 21.01 -11.62
C VAL A 32 2.77 21.75 -11.77
N ASP A 33 3.42 22.05 -10.65
CA ASP A 33 4.73 22.72 -10.56
C ASP A 33 5.88 21.74 -10.27
N GLY A 34 5.59 20.42 -10.23
CA GLY A 34 6.57 19.37 -9.95
C GLY A 34 7.04 19.31 -8.49
N LYS A 35 6.47 20.09 -7.56
CA LYS A 35 6.89 20.12 -6.16
C LYS A 35 6.03 19.19 -5.31
N TYR A 36 6.66 18.18 -4.74
CA TYR A 36 6.01 17.29 -3.76
C TYR A 36 6.24 17.79 -2.33
N ASN A 37 5.23 17.64 -1.47
CA ASN A 37 5.35 17.93 -0.04
C ASN A 37 6.18 16.84 0.64
N THR A 38 7.50 16.97 0.58
CA THR A 38 8.44 16.07 1.26
C THR A 38 8.65 16.54 2.70
N THR A 39 8.70 15.60 3.63
CA THR A 39 9.11 15.84 5.03
C THR A 39 10.10 14.75 5.43
N SER A 40 11.09 15.09 6.26
CA SER A 40 12.03 14.12 6.82
C SER A 40 11.47 13.34 8.01
N ARG A 41 10.23 13.63 8.43
CA ARG A 41 9.62 13.08 9.63
C ARG A 41 8.73 11.87 9.33
N ILE A 42 8.80 10.92 10.25
CA ILE A 42 8.02 9.67 10.26
C ILE A 42 6.69 9.93 10.99
N ASP A 43 5.58 9.35 10.51
CA ASP A 43 4.28 9.39 11.18
C ASP A 43 4.04 8.05 11.90
N PRO A 44 3.98 8.01 13.24
CA PRO A 44 3.86 6.75 13.99
C PRO A 44 2.52 6.04 13.79
N LYS A 45 1.53 6.69 13.15
CA LYS A 45 0.19 6.13 12.90
C LYS A 45 0.00 5.66 11.45
N LYS A 46 1.04 5.73 10.62
CA LYS A 46 0.98 5.33 9.20
C LYS A 46 2.05 4.30 8.90
N LEU A 47 1.90 3.65 7.74
CA LEU A 47 2.98 2.88 7.15
C LEU A 47 4.15 3.81 6.85
N ASN A 48 5.33 3.43 7.33
CA ASN A 48 6.56 4.18 7.11
C ASN A 48 7.33 3.55 5.95
N VAL A 49 7.44 4.29 4.84
CA VAL A 49 8.19 3.88 3.65
C VAL A 49 9.55 4.55 3.69
N HIS A 50 10.60 3.75 3.87
CA HIS A 50 11.98 4.24 3.96
C HIS A 50 12.59 4.30 2.56
N LEU A 51 12.85 5.51 2.06
CA LEU A 51 13.59 5.72 0.82
C LEU A 51 15.09 5.55 1.12
N ILE A 52 15.70 4.49 0.58
CA ILE A 52 17.13 4.21 0.76
C ILE A 52 17.89 4.80 -0.42
N ALA A 53 18.53 5.95 -0.19
CA ALA A 53 19.44 6.52 -1.17
C ALA A 53 20.63 5.56 -1.37
N HIS A 54 20.91 5.19 -2.63
CA HIS A 54 22.00 4.29 -2.98
C HIS A 54 22.55 4.66 -4.36
N SER A 55 23.82 4.32 -4.60
CA SER A 55 24.47 4.26 -5.91
C SER A 55 25.08 2.87 -6.06
N HIS A 56 25.05 2.33 -7.27
CA HIS A 56 25.84 1.17 -7.63
C HIS A 56 26.96 1.65 -8.56
N ASP A 57 28.19 1.61 -8.06
CA ASP A 57 29.35 2.09 -8.79
C ASP A 57 30.18 0.86 -9.22
N ASP A 58 30.11 0.53 -10.50
CA ASP A 58 30.88 -0.57 -11.10
C ASP A 58 32.38 -0.22 -11.22
N PRO A 59 33.30 -1.19 -11.09
CA PRO A 59 34.76 -0.99 -11.14
C PRO A 59 35.35 -0.78 -12.53
#